data_AF-A0A1H8IEB6-F1
#
_entry.id   AF-A0A1H8IEB6-F1
#
_cell.length_a   1.000
_cell.length_b   1.000
_cell.length_c   1.000
_cell.angle_alpha   90.00
_cell.angle_beta   90.00
_cell.angle_gamma   90.00
#
_symmetry.space_group_name_H-M   'P 1'
#
loop_
_entity.id
_entity.type
_entity.pdbx_description
1 polymer ?
#
loop_
_entity_poly.entity_id
_entity_poly.type
_entity_poly.pdbx_seq_one_letter_code
_entity_poly.pdbx_strand_id
1 'polypeptide(L)'
;MTVDGGGGNDSITGGSGADSLIGGSSNDSLSGGAGNDTLDGGSNNDTLTGGAGNDLLDGGSGTDRAVYAGPASNFTVTLSGSNVIVADTVGGEGTDTLTGIEQIAFNGVVYDLRLGTSGVDSIGDTGGSPDFVVAGDGNDGITGTAGSDTMFGGSGNDVL
;
A
#
# COMPACT_ATOMS: atom_id res chain seq x y z
N MET A 1 19.24 -6.88 8.26
CA MET A 1 19.13 -8.34 8.56
C MET A 1 18.42 -9.04 7.41
N THR A 2 18.45 -10.37 7.34
CA THR A 2 17.56 -11.13 6.44
C THR A 2 16.85 -12.23 7.21
N VAL A 3 15.53 -12.33 7.07
CA VAL A 3 14.68 -13.35 7.71
C VAL A 3 13.74 -13.93 6.67
N ASP A 4 13.54 -15.25 6.71
CA ASP A 4 12.64 -16.01 5.84
C ASP A 4 11.75 -16.91 6.73
N GLY A 5 10.44 -16.69 6.70
CA GLY A 5 9.44 -17.47 7.43
C GLY A 5 9.18 -18.83 6.79
N GLY A 6 9.30 -18.91 5.47
CA GLY A 6 9.13 -20.12 4.69
C GLY A 6 7.66 -20.51 4.52
N GLY A 7 7.12 -21.28 5.46
CA GLY A 7 5.75 -21.74 5.34
C GLY A 7 5.04 -21.91 6.67
N GLY A 8 3.74 -21.63 6.64
CA GLY A 8 2.96 -21.43 7.85
C GLY A 8 2.62 -19.94 7.98
N ASN A 9 1.85 -19.58 9.01
CA ASN A 9 1.54 -18.17 9.25
C ASN A 9 2.62 -17.61 10.19
N ASP A 10 3.47 -16.76 9.66
CA ASP A 10 4.62 -16.21 10.35
C ASP A 10 4.39 -14.79 10.86
N SER A 11 5.10 -14.44 11.94
CA SER A 11 5.17 -13.07 12.45
C SER A 11 6.64 -12.68 12.56
N ILE A 12 7.07 -11.79 11.67
CA ILE A 12 8.46 -11.43 11.46
C ILE A 12 8.68 -9.96 11.80
N THR A 13 9.74 -9.66 12.53
CA THR A 13 10.13 -8.29 12.87
C THR A 13 11.62 -8.06 12.59
N GLY A 14 11.95 -7.01 11.83
CA GLY A 14 13.31 -6.61 11.47
C GLY A 14 14.03 -5.90 12.62
N GLY A 15 13.46 -4.78 13.06
CA GLY A 15 13.96 -3.99 14.17
C GLY A 15 14.59 -2.68 13.71
N SER A 16 15.91 -2.60 13.71
CA SER A 16 16.63 -1.36 13.35
C SER A 16 17.68 -1.64 12.29
N GLY A 17 17.87 -0.69 11.37
CA GLY A 17 18.75 -0.84 10.22
C GLY A 17 17.96 -1.29 8.99
N ALA A 18 18.65 -1.57 7.89
CA ALA A 18 18.01 -2.09 6.69
C ALA A 18 17.81 -3.61 6.81
N ASP A 19 16.57 -4.04 6.78
CA ASP A 19 16.12 -5.41 6.93
C ASP A 19 15.44 -5.94 5.66
N SER A 20 15.56 -7.26 5.43
CA SER A 20 14.94 -7.97 4.33
C SER A 20 14.12 -9.12 4.92
N LEU A 21 12.80 -9.02 4.84
CA LEU A 21 11.86 -9.93 5.47
C LEU A 21 11.05 -10.63 4.39
N ILE A 22 11.00 -11.96 4.44
CA ILE A 22 10.26 -12.79 3.47
C ILE A 22 9.28 -13.63 4.29
N GLY A 23 7.98 -13.48 4.02
CA GLY A 23 6.90 -14.27 4.64
C GLY A 23 6.89 -15.69 4.08
N GLY A 24 6.66 -15.77 2.76
CA GLY A 24 6.76 -17.01 2.00
C GLY A 24 5.38 -17.55 1.65
N SER A 25 4.89 -18.54 2.39
CA SER A 25 3.61 -19.18 2.10
C SER A 25 2.68 -19.22 3.28
N SER A 26 1.41 -18.90 3.02
CA SER A 26 0.30 -18.72 3.98
C SER A 26 0.19 -17.25 4.40
N ASN A 27 -0.57 -16.95 5.44
CA ASN A 27 -0.88 -15.56 5.77
C ASN A 27 0.10 -15.04 6.81
N ASP A 28 0.96 -14.11 6.42
CA ASP A 28 2.08 -13.63 7.20
C ASP A 28 1.89 -12.19 7.70
N SER A 29 2.61 -11.85 8.76
CA SER A 29 2.68 -10.49 9.31
C SER A 29 4.12 -10.04 9.42
N LEU A 30 4.50 -9.06 8.61
CA LEU A 30 5.87 -8.56 8.51
C LEU A 30 5.94 -7.12 9.03
N SER A 31 6.94 -6.84 9.87
CA SER A 31 7.24 -5.49 10.37
C SER A 31 8.72 -5.16 10.20
N GLY A 32 9.06 -4.19 9.35
CA GLY A 32 10.44 -3.75 9.09
C GLY A 32 11.06 -3.09 10.31
N GLY A 33 10.43 -2.03 10.80
CA GLY A 33 10.84 -1.32 12.00
C GLY A 33 11.41 0.04 11.66
N ALA A 34 12.70 0.28 11.89
CA ALA A 34 13.35 1.53 11.55
C ALA A 34 14.53 1.29 10.62
N GLY A 35 14.64 2.09 9.55
CA GLY A 35 15.60 1.87 8.48
C GLY A 35 14.86 1.67 7.17
N ASN A 36 15.60 1.50 6.07
CA ASN A 36 14.99 1.26 4.76
C ASN A 36 14.92 -0.25 4.54
N ASP A 37 13.72 -0.79 4.66
CA ASP A 37 13.46 -2.21 4.69
C ASP A 37 12.90 -2.71 3.35
N THR A 38 13.00 -4.03 3.15
CA THR A 38 12.37 -4.74 2.04
C THR A 38 11.55 -5.88 2.59
N LEU A 39 10.24 -5.82 2.38
CA LEU A 39 9.27 -6.81 2.86
C LEU A 39 8.63 -7.49 1.65
N ASP A 40 8.67 -8.82 1.62
CA ASP A 40 8.03 -9.68 0.62
C ASP A 40 7.05 -10.61 1.35
N GLY A 41 5.74 -10.42 1.13
CA GLY A 41 4.69 -11.27 1.70
C GLY A 41 4.70 -12.68 1.11
N GLY A 42 4.87 -12.76 -0.21
CA GLY A 42 4.91 -14.00 -0.95
C GLY A 42 3.53 -14.42 -1.43
N SER A 43 2.89 -15.38 -0.76
CA SER A 43 1.65 -15.97 -1.24
C SER A 43 0.59 -16.11 -0.17
N ASN A 44 -0.65 -15.89 -0.59
CA ASN A 44 -1.85 -15.68 0.23
C ASN A 44 -1.91 -14.25 0.78
N ASN A 45 -2.63 -14.03 1.88
CA ASN A 45 -3.04 -12.69 2.27
C ASN A 45 -2.18 -12.21 3.43
N ASP A 46 -1.30 -11.26 3.14
CA ASP A 46 -0.26 -10.81 4.04
C ASP A 46 -0.54 -9.41 4.60
N THR A 47 0.08 -9.12 5.74
CA THR A 47 0.04 -7.79 6.37
C THR A 47 1.45 -7.27 6.55
N LEU A 48 1.77 -6.18 5.84
CA LEU A 48 3.10 -5.59 5.80
C LEU A 48 3.10 -4.21 6.48
N THR A 49 4.07 -3.97 7.34
CA THR A 49 4.34 -2.66 7.98
C THR A 49 5.81 -2.33 7.77
N GLY A 50 6.12 -1.37 6.89
CA GLY A 50 7.50 -0.92 6.67
C GLY A 50 8.08 -0.31 7.95
N GLY A 51 7.39 0.71 8.46
CA GLY A 51 7.78 1.42 9.66
C GLY A 51 8.45 2.74 9.29
N ALA A 52 9.54 3.10 9.96
CA ALA A 52 10.24 4.35 9.72
C ALA A 52 11.34 4.18 8.67
N GLY A 53 11.20 4.79 7.50
CA GLY A 53 12.23 4.70 6.48
C GLY A 53 11.69 4.98 5.09
N ASN A 54 12.42 4.55 4.08
CA ASN A 54 11.84 4.44 2.75
C ASN A 54 11.88 2.97 2.38
N ASP A 55 10.71 2.32 2.43
CA ASP A 55 10.61 0.88 2.38
C ASP A 55 10.11 0.39 1.03
N LEU A 56 10.43 -0.87 0.72
CA LEU A 56 9.88 -1.60 -0.40
C LEU A 56 8.98 -2.70 0.14
N LEU A 57 7.68 -2.61 -0.16
CA LEU A 57 6.67 -3.58 0.27
C LEU A 57 6.12 -4.28 -0.98
N ASP A 58 6.38 -5.57 -1.09
CA ASP A 58 5.80 -6.45 -2.09
C ASP A 58 4.82 -7.41 -1.41
N GLY A 59 3.52 -7.27 -1.67
CA GLY A 59 2.53 -8.21 -1.13
C GLY A 59 2.57 -9.57 -1.82
N GLY A 60 3.05 -9.62 -3.06
CA GLY A 60 3.10 -10.85 -3.83
C GLY A 60 1.72 -11.23 -4.38
N SER A 61 1.20 -12.38 -3.97
CA SER A 61 -0.03 -12.93 -4.52
C SER A 61 -1.10 -13.15 -3.47
N GLY A 62 -2.22 -12.43 -3.57
CA GLY A 62 -3.34 -12.63 -2.67
C GLY A 62 -4.16 -11.36 -2.58
N THR A 63 -4.62 -11.07 -1.37
CA THR A 63 -5.17 -9.77 -1.01
C THR A 63 -4.36 -9.25 0.15
N ASP A 64 -3.40 -8.39 -0.18
CA ASP A 64 -2.33 -7.98 0.71
C ASP A 64 -2.57 -6.57 1.23
N ARG A 65 -2.12 -6.34 2.46
CA ARG A 65 -2.41 -5.12 3.19
C ARG A 65 -1.15 -4.45 3.70
N ALA A 66 -0.88 -3.24 3.20
CA ALA A 66 0.08 -2.33 3.81
C ALA A 66 -0.56 -1.58 4.99
N VAL A 67 0.18 -1.39 6.07
CA VAL A 67 -0.31 -0.75 7.30
C VAL A 67 0.59 0.42 7.68
N TYR A 68 -0.04 1.55 7.95
CA TYR A 68 0.57 2.81 8.32
C TYR A 68 0.04 3.33 9.66
N ALA A 69 0.93 3.93 10.44
CA ALA A 69 0.61 4.55 11.70
C ALA A 69 0.03 5.96 11.49
N GLY A 70 -1.17 6.19 12.01
CA GLY A 70 -1.80 7.51 11.97
C GLY A 70 -2.85 7.67 10.86
N PRO A 71 -3.55 8.81 10.85
CA PRO A 71 -4.70 9.02 9.99
C PRO A 71 -4.29 9.17 8.52
N ALA A 72 -5.17 8.74 7.60
CA ALA A 72 -4.97 8.85 6.15
C ALA A 72 -4.60 10.27 5.68
N SER A 73 -5.07 11.32 6.38
CA SER A 73 -4.74 12.72 6.10
C SER A 73 -3.26 13.08 6.22
N ASN A 74 -2.46 12.23 6.86
CA ASN A 74 -1.02 12.42 6.96
C ASN A 74 -0.29 11.92 5.71
N PHE A 75 -0.94 11.15 4.85
CA PHE A 75 -0.28 10.44 3.76
C PHE A 75 -0.77 10.92 2.41
N THR A 76 0.13 10.90 1.43
CA THR A 76 -0.23 10.94 0.02
C THR A 76 -0.08 9.55 -0.58
N VAL A 77 -1.05 9.12 -1.38
CA VAL A 77 -1.00 7.87 -2.16
C VAL A 77 -1.02 8.24 -3.63
N THR A 78 0.03 7.88 -4.36
CA THR A 78 0.21 8.23 -5.78
C THR A 78 0.70 7.03 -6.58
N LEU A 79 0.67 7.13 -7.91
CA LEU A 79 1.25 6.13 -8.80
C LEU A 79 2.58 6.62 -9.38
N SER A 80 3.56 5.73 -9.44
CA SER A 80 4.81 5.91 -10.18
C SER A 80 5.05 4.69 -11.05
N GLY A 81 4.59 4.75 -12.30
CA GLY A 81 4.52 3.57 -13.17
C GLY A 81 3.46 2.60 -12.65
N SER A 82 3.85 1.35 -12.40
CA SER A 82 2.95 0.33 -11.82
C SER A 82 3.01 0.25 -10.29
N ASN A 83 3.88 1.05 -9.66
CA ASN A 83 4.06 1.04 -8.23
C ASN A 83 3.19 2.10 -7.57
N VAL A 84 2.70 1.79 -6.38
CA VAL A 84 2.02 2.74 -5.51
C VAL A 84 3.06 3.38 -4.61
N ILE A 85 3.04 4.70 -4.50
CA ILE A 85 3.92 5.45 -3.61
C ILE A 85 3.08 6.01 -2.48
N VAL A 86 3.40 5.61 -1.25
CA VAL A 86 2.78 6.14 -0.04
C VAL A 86 3.83 6.99 0.68
N ALA A 87 3.55 8.28 0.85
CA ALA A 87 4.46 9.20 1.52
C ALA A 87 3.80 9.84 2.72
N ASP A 88 4.44 9.70 3.88
CA ASP A 88 4.10 10.41 5.10
C ASP A 88 4.54 11.88 5.00
N THR A 89 3.56 12.78 5.01
CA THR A 89 3.75 14.23 4.87
C THR A 89 3.98 14.93 6.21
N VAL A 90 3.78 14.25 7.34
CA VAL A 90 4.06 14.78 8.69
C VAL A 90 5.34 14.19 9.29
N GLY A 91 5.89 13.16 8.63
CA GLY A 91 7.15 12.51 8.93
C GLY A 91 7.03 11.44 10.02
N GLY A 92 7.91 10.44 9.95
CA GLY A 92 7.91 9.32 10.90
C GLY A 92 8.03 7.99 10.17
N GLU A 93 7.19 7.79 9.15
CA GLU A 93 7.19 6.55 8.36
C GLU A 93 7.91 6.70 7.01
N GLY A 94 8.03 7.92 6.48
CA GLY A 94 8.84 8.24 5.30
C GLY A 94 8.12 8.00 3.96
N THR A 95 8.80 7.48 2.94
CA THR A 95 8.24 7.31 1.59
C THR A 95 8.48 5.91 1.05
N ASP A 96 7.39 5.17 0.90
CA ASP A 96 7.43 3.76 0.56
C ASP A 96 6.96 3.49 -0.86
N THR A 97 7.48 2.40 -1.41
CA THR A 97 7.11 1.86 -2.72
C THR A 97 6.41 0.52 -2.52
N LEU A 98 5.18 0.43 -3.01
CA LEU A 98 4.30 -0.73 -2.85
C LEU A 98 4.04 -1.39 -4.21
N THR A 99 4.13 -2.72 -4.22
CA THR A 99 3.74 -3.59 -5.33
C THR A 99 2.89 -4.74 -4.81
N GLY A 100 1.91 -5.19 -5.60
CA GLY A 100 1.04 -6.31 -5.19
C GLY A 100 0.29 -6.05 -3.87
N ILE A 101 -0.10 -4.80 -3.60
CA ILE A 101 -0.89 -4.44 -2.42
C ILE A 101 -2.28 -4.01 -2.87
N GLU A 102 -3.30 -4.66 -2.34
CA GLU A 102 -4.71 -4.38 -2.67
C GLU A 102 -5.39 -3.51 -1.61
N GLN A 103 -4.83 -3.44 -0.40
CA GLN A 103 -5.41 -2.71 0.71
C GLN A 103 -4.38 -1.86 1.46
N ILE A 104 -4.79 -0.66 1.86
CA ILE A 104 -3.97 0.19 2.72
C ILE A 104 -4.75 0.51 3.99
N ALA A 105 -4.12 0.31 5.14
CA ALA A 105 -4.71 0.63 6.43
C ALA A 105 -4.04 1.84 7.08
N PHE A 106 -4.82 2.85 7.41
CA PHE A 106 -4.38 4.03 8.15
C PHE A 106 -5.11 4.10 9.49
N ASN A 107 -4.37 4.00 10.61
CA ASN A 107 -4.95 3.99 11.96
C ASN A 107 -6.09 2.97 12.13
N GLY A 108 -5.95 1.80 11.50
CA GLY A 108 -6.94 0.72 11.56
C GLY A 108 -8.15 0.87 10.63
N VAL A 109 -8.29 1.98 9.89
CA VAL A 109 -9.27 2.10 8.82
C VAL A 109 -8.66 1.51 7.56
N VAL A 110 -9.32 0.50 6.99
CA VAL A 110 -8.89 -0.19 5.77
C VAL A 110 -9.54 0.47 4.57
N TYR A 111 -8.71 0.75 3.57
CA TYR A 111 -9.11 1.27 2.27
C TYR A 111 -8.79 0.23 1.21
N ASP A 112 -9.75 -0.11 0.37
CA ASP A 112 -9.49 -0.89 -0.83
C ASP A 112 -8.81 0.01 -1.88
N LEU A 113 -7.80 -0.51 -2.57
CA LEU A 113 -7.00 0.26 -3.52
C LEU A 113 -7.49 0.03 -4.95
N ARG A 114 -7.80 1.13 -5.63
CA ARG A 114 -8.30 1.15 -7.00
C ARG A 114 -7.40 2.02 -7.86
N LEU A 115 -6.60 1.37 -8.69
CA LEU A 115 -5.56 2.01 -9.47
C LEU A 115 -5.98 2.07 -10.95
N GLY A 116 -5.80 3.25 -11.55
CA GLY A 116 -5.81 3.42 -12.99
C GLY A 116 -4.46 3.11 -13.61
N THR A 117 -4.26 3.60 -14.81
CA THR A 117 -3.08 3.35 -15.63
C THR A 117 -2.40 4.66 -16.02
N SER A 118 -1.61 4.66 -17.09
CA SER A 118 -1.08 5.89 -17.71
C SER A 118 -1.93 6.38 -18.88
N GLY A 119 -3.13 5.79 -19.04
CA GLY A 119 -4.07 6.06 -20.12
C GLY A 119 -5.27 6.87 -19.64
N VAL A 120 -6.31 6.94 -20.49
CA VAL A 120 -7.59 7.50 -20.07
C VAL A 120 -8.41 6.42 -19.40
N ASP A 121 -8.68 6.59 -18.12
CA ASP A 121 -9.33 5.60 -17.29
C ASP A 121 -10.74 6.04 -16.86
N SER A 122 -11.61 5.05 -16.66
CA SER A 122 -12.93 5.22 -16.05
C SER A 122 -12.98 4.33 -14.82
N ILE A 123 -12.84 4.92 -13.65
CA ILE A 123 -12.71 4.18 -12.39
C ILE A 123 -13.93 4.46 -11.52
N GLY A 124 -14.74 3.41 -11.34
CA GLY A 124 -15.80 3.42 -10.34
C GLY A 124 -15.33 2.68 -9.11
N ASP A 125 -15.49 3.30 -7.94
CA ASP A 125 -15.43 2.50 -6.72
C ASP A 125 -16.63 1.53 -6.65
N THR A 126 -16.52 0.48 -5.84
CA THR A 126 -17.66 -0.42 -5.62
C THR A 126 -17.75 -0.76 -4.15
N GLY A 127 -18.84 -0.35 -3.49
CA GLY A 127 -19.15 -0.85 -2.16
C GLY A 127 -19.70 0.22 -1.23
N GLY A 128 -19.50 -0.01 0.06
CA GLY A 128 -19.74 0.96 1.15
C GLY A 128 -18.51 1.11 2.05
N SER A 129 -17.40 0.49 1.66
CA SER A 129 -16.10 0.57 2.36
C SER A 129 -15.39 1.85 1.93
N PRO A 130 -14.44 2.36 2.73
CA PRO A 130 -13.53 3.40 2.27
C PRO A 130 -12.65 2.89 1.11
N ASP A 131 -12.46 3.72 0.10
CA ASP A 131 -11.61 3.44 -1.05
C ASP A 131 -10.47 4.46 -1.21
N PHE A 132 -9.30 4.02 -1.67
CA PHE A 132 -8.32 4.90 -2.32
C PHE A 132 -8.39 4.67 -3.82
N VAL A 133 -8.87 5.68 -4.56
CA VAL A 133 -8.92 5.64 -6.02
C VAL A 133 -7.84 6.57 -6.58
N VAL A 134 -6.90 6.03 -7.34
CA VAL A 134 -5.80 6.79 -7.94
C VAL A 134 -5.78 6.53 -9.44
N ALA A 135 -6.19 7.49 -10.27
CA ALA A 135 -6.32 7.27 -11.70
C ALA A 135 -5.00 7.29 -12.46
N GLY A 136 -4.05 8.13 -12.07
CA GLY A 136 -2.69 8.11 -12.62
C GLY A 136 -2.44 9.25 -13.61
N ASP A 137 -1.85 8.95 -14.76
CA ASP A 137 -1.70 9.94 -15.84
C ASP A 137 -2.83 9.72 -16.84
N GLY A 138 -3.52 10.77 -17.28
CA GLY A 138 -4.68 10.55 -18.14
C GLY A 138 -5.57 11.77 -18.29
N ASN A 139 -6.79 11.58 -18.74
CA ASN A 139 -7.86 12.56 -18.55
C ASN A 139 -9.02 11.73 -18.06
N ASP A 140 -9.09 11.53 -16.75
CA ASP A 140 -9.76 10.36 -16.21
C ASP A 140 -11.16 10.70 -15.71
N GLY A 141 -12.03 9.70 -15.71
CA GLY A 141 -13.33 9.77 -15.07
C GLY A 141 -13.32 8.92 -13.80
N ILE A 142 -13.39 9.55 -12.64
CA ILE A 142 -13.55 8.85 -11.36
C ILE A 142 -14.98 9.06 -10.89
N THR A 143 -15.65 7.99 -10.45
CA THR A 143 -16.96 8.08 -9.81
C THR A 143 -16.88 7.47 -8.42
N GLY A 144 -17.07 8.31 -7.40
CA GLY A 144 -17.27 7.85 -6.03
C GLY A 144 -18.66 7.25 -5.86
N THR A 145 -18.76 6.06 -5.26
CA THR A 145 -20.05 5.48 -4.85
C THR A 145 -20.29 5.70 -3.36
N ALA A 146 -20.89 4.75 -2.64
CA ALA A 146 -21.09 4.90 -1.21
C ALA A 146 -19.80 4.56 -0.46
N GLY A 147 -19.44 5.34 0.55
CA GLY A 147 -18.18 5.13 1.23
C GLY A 147 -17.62 6.43 1.80
N SER A 148 -16.46 6.33 2.44
CA SER A 148 -15.65 7.49 2.83
C SER A 148 -14.37 7.43 2.03
N ASP A 149 -14.49 7.81 0.77
CA ASP A 149 -13.50 7.52 -0.26
C ASP A 149 -12.54 8.68 -0.43
N THR A 150 -11.32 8.35 -0.83
CA THR A 150 -10.29 9.31 -1.21
C THR A 150 -9.95 9.08 -2.67
N MET A 151 -10.16 10.10 -3.50
CA MET A 151 -10.02 9.99 -4.95
C MET A 151 -9.03 11.02 -5.49
N PHE A 152 -8.08 10.57 -6.32
CA PHE A 152 -7.07 11.39 -6.97
C PHE A 152 -7.06 11.15 -8.47
N GLY A 153 -7.34 12.21 -9.25
CA GLY A 153 -7.24 12.20 -10.72
C GLY A 153 -5.81 12.01 -11.22
N GLY A 154 -4.84 12.60 -10.52
CA GLY A 154 -3.43 12.53 -10.92
C GLY A 154 -3.11 13.60 -11.98
N SER A 155 -2.37 13.23 -13.02
CA SER A 155 -1.97 14.16 -14.07
C SER A 155 -3.02 14.25 -15.17
N GLY A 156 -3.40 15.47 -15.55
CA GLY A 156 -4.21 15.75 -16.73
C GLY A 156 -5.51 16.47 -16.42
N ASN A 157 -6.53 16.30 -17.26
CA ASN A 157 -7.83 16.96 -17.12
C ASN A 157 -8.88 15.94 -16.69
N ASP A 158 -8.96 15.72 -15.38
CA ASP A 158 -9.81 14.69 -14.81
C ASP A 158 -11.19 15.22 -14.41
N VAL A 159 -12.14 14.29 -14.30
CA VAL A 159 -13.50 14.48 -13.81
C VAL A 159 -13.68 13.57 -12.60
N LEU A 160 -13.97 14.15 -11.43
CA LEU A 160 -14.28 13.45 -10.18
C LEU A 160 -15.70 13.74 -9.71
#